data_AF-A0A5J6N336-F1
#
_entry.id   AF-A0A5J6N336-F1
#
_cell.length_a   1.000
_cell.length_b   1.000
_cell.length_c   1.000
_cell.angle_alpha   90.00
_cell.angle_beta   90.00
_cell.angle_gamma   90.00
#
_symmetry.space_group_name_H-M   'P 1'
#
loop_
_entity.id
_entity.type
_entity.pdbx_description
1 polymer ?
#
loop_
_entity_poly.entity_id
_entity_poly.type
_entity_poly.pdbx_seq_one_letter_code
_entity_poly.pdbx_strand_id
1 'polypeptide(L)'
;MQDSKRLLDNGRFYHRQGRLTEAADIYRQVRREDPKNAMAHHLLGLVSHQQGKRDEALQALSEAVRLDPENPAYRTGLAEVLILENDVEAVRTHLEAAQAHDARAAVLLVRQAVLWGQIGEPAIAVKTAEDAVAADPDHPPAQQVLGMLLREQGDLQGAVTHLLKARSLTPTAPDPQTTLALTLFALGRADEIAALPPPADDRNLYREAVLTALAAWQQGELPRIEAALTACDRIAQARGGRTEDVYAGYHGQMARLLDARKKSTELYKQKVAGEAAVIGDMQSLSAANLTVKLGGETLRLRTAFVPGCIAINLFKAASNSCRAGFEAALDRQPAGSRVIASVGDMDCRYTVGFMDLLRRHPEMDGQKLVSETVQRYADWIIDAANQRNLDLVFMGPPARAVALNLVPPADAREFLELVEFFNSELRAAAGRAGLIYIDLYSATVGPNRRGREDCFIDTTHVTPAAVAAAIRAAGF
;
A
#
# COMPACT_ATOMS: atom_id res chain seq x y z
N MET A 1 -32.97 27.10 25.39
CA MET A 1 -32.14 25.94 25.81
C MET A 1 -32.77 24.59 25.45
N GLN A 2 -34.02 24.27 25.82
CA GLN A 2 -34.65 22.99 25.44
C GLN A 2 -34.88 22.86 23.92
N ASP A 3 -35.31 23.92 23.25
CA ASP A 3 -35.56 23.89 21.80
C ASP A 3 -34.26 23.74 20.97
N SER A 4 -33.20 24.46 21.32
CA SER A 4 -31.88 24.36 20.67
C SER A 4 -31.27 22.97 20.83
N LYS A 5 -31.42 22.34 22.01
CA LYS A 5 -30.97 20.95 22.23
C LYS A 5 -31.74 19.97 21.35
N ARG A 6 -33.07 20.10 21.27
CA ARG A 6 -33.92 19.26 20.41
C ARG A 6 -33.57 19.42 18.93
N LEU A 7 -33.30 20.65 18.49
CA LEU A 7 -32.85 20.94 17.13
C LEU A 7 -31.48 20.29 16.87
N LEU A 8 -30.52 20.39 17.79
CA LEU A 8 -29.22 19.73 17.66
C LEU A 8 -29.35 18.19 17.56
N ASP A 9 -30.21 17.59 18.37
CA ASP A 9 -30.47 16.14 18.30
C ASP A 9 -31.10 15.74 16.95
N ASN A 10 -32.00 16.56 16.41
CA ASN A 10 -32.58 16.36 15.08
C ASN A 10 -31.52 16.52 13.97
N GLY A 11 -30.67 17.53 14.05
CA GLY A 11 -29.55 17.72 13.13
C GLY A 11 -28.60 16.52 13.14
N ARG A 12 -28.26 16.01 14.34
CA ARG A 12 -27.44 14.78 14.50
C ARG A 12 -28.11 13.55 13.92
N PHE A 13 -29.43 13.44 14.03
CA PHE A 13 -30.19 12.36 13.40
C PHE A 13 -30.04 12.38 11.88
N TYR A 14 -30.28 13.51 11.22
CA TYR A 14 -30.08 13.62 9.77
C TYR A 14 -28.62 13.43 9.36
N HIS A 15 -27.68 13.94 10.17
CA HIS A 15 -26.25 13.78 9.93
C HIS A 15 -25.84 12.30 9.91
N ARG A 16 -26.29 11.49 10.87
CA ARG A 16 -26.02 10.04 10.91
C ARG A 16 -26.65 9.28 9.73
N GLN A 17 -27.72 9.81 9.15
CA GLN A 17 -28.37 9.24 7.96
C GLN A 17 -27.70 9.68 6.65
N GLY A 18 -26.59 10.44 6.70
CA GLY A 18 -25.94 11.00 5.51
C GLY A 18 -26.73 12.13 4.82
N ARG A 19 -27.81 12.61 5.45
CA ARG A 19 -28.65 13.71 4.96
C ARG A 19 -28.01 15.04 5.33
N LEU A 20 -26.88 15.31 4.67
CA LEU A 20 -25.96 16.40 5.03
C LEU A 20 -26.61 17.77 4.87
N THR A 21 -27.44 17.98 3.84
CA THR A 21 -28.09 19.27 3.60
C THR A 21 -29.06 19.62 4.72
N GLU A 22 -29.94 18.68 5.09
CA GLU A 22 -30.89 18.89 6.18
C GLU A 22 -30.20 19.08 7.52
N ALA A 23 -29.13 18.33 7.80
CA ALA A 23 -28.32 18.52 8.99
C ALA A 23 -27.70 19.93 9.04
N ALA A 24 -27.09 20.38 7.94
CA ALA A 24 -26.49 21.71 7.84
C ALA A 24 -27.52 22.83 8.08
N ASP A 25 -28.72 22.71 7.50
CA ASP A 25 -29.77 23.71 7.65
C ASP A 25 -30.27 23.83 9.09
N ILE A 26 -30.41 22.69 9.78
CA ILE A 26 -30.75 22.67 11.21
C ILE A 26 -29.63 23.29 12.04
N TYR A 27 -28.36 22.97 11.78
CA TYR A 27 -27.25 23.58 12.52
C TYR A 27 -27.14 25.09 12.26
N ARG A 28 -27.40 25.56 11.02
CA ARG A 28 -27.52 26.99 10.71
C ARG A 28 -28.69 27.64 11.46
N GLN A 29 -29.82 26.96 11.61
CA GLN A 29 -30.95 27.45 12.40
C GLN A 29 -30.54 27.62 13.87
N VAL A 30 -29.94 26.59 14.48
CA VAL A 30 -29.46 26.67 15.88
C VAL A 30 -28.46 27.82 16.03
N ARG A 31 -27.54 28.00 15.08
CA ARG A 31 -26.58 29.11 15.07
C ARG A 31 -27.24 30.49 14.99
N ARG A 32 -28.37 30.64 14.28
CA ARG A 32 -29.11 31.91 14.23
C ARG A 32 -29.84 32.20 15.54
N GLU A 33 -30.40 31.17 16.17
CA GLU A 33 -31.13 31.28 17.43
C GLU A 33 -30.21 31.45 18.64
N ASP A 34 -29.03 30.82 18.59
CA ASP A 34 -27.99 30.86 19.63
C ASP A 34 -26.60 30.99 18.97
N PRO A 35 -26.17 32.23 18.64
CA PRO A 35 -24.88 32.47 17.99
C PRO A 35 -23.65 32.05 18.80
N LYS A 36 -23.79 31.85 20.12
CA LYS A 36 -22.70 31.42 21.01
C LYS A 36 -22.67 29.91 21.23
N ASN A 37 -23.50 29.14 20.51
CA ASN A 37 -23.54 27.70 20.60
C ASN A 37 -22.33 27.05 19.90
N ALA A 38 -21.23 26.84 20.63
CA ALA A 38 -20.01 26.25 20.09
C ALA A 38 -20.25 24.88 19.40
N MET A 39 -21.16 24.07 19.96
CA MET A 39 -21.52 22.77 19.40
C MET A 39 -22.20 22.88 18.03
N ALA A 40 -23.11 23.85 17.84
CA ALA A 40 -23.77 24.07 16.55
C ALA A 40 -22.76 24.50 15.48
N HIS A 41 -21.81 25.37 15.84
CA HIS A 41 -20.71 25.76 14.95
C HIS A 41 -19.82 24.57 14.60
N HIS A 42 -19.44 23.74 15.58
CA HIS A 42 -18.64 22.54 15.33
C HIS A 42 -19.34 21.54 14.39
N LEU A 43 -20.60 21.22 14.66
CA LEU A 43 -21.37 20.27 13.87
C LEU A 43 -21.66 20.79 12.45
N LEU A 44 -21.94 22.10 12.31
CA LEU A 44 -22.04 22.74 10.99
C LEU A 44 -20.71 22.60 10.24
N GLY A 45 -19.60 22.85 10.91
CA GLY A 45 -18.27 22.73 10.31
C GLY A 45 -17.95 21.33 9.80
N LEU A 46 -18.21 20.29 10.59
CA LEU A 46 -18.03 18.89 10.18
C LEU A 46 -18.92 18.52 8.99
N VAL A 47 -20.19 18.95 8.98
CA VAL A 47 -21.11 18.68 7.85
C VAL A 47 -20.67 19.43 6.61
N SER A 48 -20.29 20.71 6.72
CA SER A 48 -19.79 21.49 5.59
C SER A 48 -18.52 20.87 5.00
N HIS A 49 -17.62 20.35 5.83
CA HIS A 49 -16.45 19.60 5.38
C HIS A 49 -16.86 18.34 4.59
N GLN A 50 -17.81 17.55 5.10
CA GLN A 50 -18.35 16.37 4.39
C GLN A 50 -19.08 16.73 3.08
N GLN A 51 -19.61 17.95 2.96
CA GLN A 51 -20.20 18.48 1.74
C GLN A 51 -19.16 19.06 0.75
N GLY A 52 -17.87 19.06 1.10
CA GLY A 52 -16.82 19.73 0.32
C GLY A 52 -16.85 21.26 0.39
N LYS A 53 -17.67 21.84 1.28
CA LYS A 53 -17.77 23.30 1.52
C LYS A 53 -16.71 23.75 2.50
N ARG A 54 -15.48 23.76 2.01
CA ARG A 54 -14.26 23.97 2.78
C ARG A 54 -14.23 25.29 3.56
N ASP A 55 -14.53 26.42 2.91
CA ASP A 55 -14.47 27.73 3.56
C ASP A 55 -15.52 27.87 4.68
N GLU A 56 -16.72 27.34 4.45
CA GLU A 56 -17.78 27.30 5.49
C GLU A 56 -17.36 26.42 6.67
N ALA A 57 -16.68 25.31 6.39
CA ALA A 57 -16.16 24.41 7.42
C ALA A 57 -15.11 25.09 8.30
N LEU A 58 -14.10 25.73 7.69
CA LEU A 58 -13.05 26.46 8.41
C LEU A 58 -13.64 27.59 9.25
N GLN A 59 -14.57 28.37 8.69
CA GLN A 59 -15.21 29.47 9.42
C GLN A 59 -15.97 28.96 10.65
N ALA A 60 -16.79 27.92 10.47
CA ALA A 60 -17.60 27.39 11.56
C ALA A 60 -16.75 26.70 12.64
N LEU A 61 -15.73 25.93 12.26
CA LEU A 61 -14.84 25.27 13.22
C LEU A 61 -13.94 26.27 13.98
N SER A 62 -13.46 27.31 13.31
CA SER A 62 -12.71 28.39 13.96
C SER A 62 -13.56 29.10 15.00
N GLU A 63 -14.84 29.34 14.71
CA GLU A 63 -15.77 29.95 15.67
C GLU A 63 -16.09 29.01 16.85
N ALA A 64 -16.21 27.70 16.61
CA ALA A 64 -16.36 26.72 17.68
C ALA A 64 -15.15 26.73 18.64
N VAL A 65 -13.94 26.73 18.10
CA VAL A 65 -12.69 26.83 18.89
C VAL A 65 -12.58 28.18 19.60
N ARG A 66 -13.03 29.28 19.00
CA ARG A 66 -13.04 30.61 19.63
C ARG A 66 -14.00 30.67 20.82
N LEU A 67 -15.17 30.03 20.71
CA LEU A 67 -16.20 30.01 21.75
C LEU A 67 -15.86 29.07 22.91
N ASP A 68 -15.18 27.96 22.64
CA ASP A 68 -14.74 26.98 23.63
C ASP A 68 -13.34 26.46 23.28
N PRO A 69 -12.28 27.20 23.64
CA PRO A 69 -10.91 26.87 23.24
C PRO A 69 -10.32 25.67 23.97
N GLU A 70 -10.94 25.21 25.05
CA GLU A 70 -10.45 24.06 25.83
C GLU A 70 -11.04 22.74 25.34
N ASN A 71 -11.94 22.77 24.35
CA ASN A 71 -12.60 21.58 23.84
C ASN A 71 -11.73 20.86 22.80
N PRO A 72 -11.21 19.65 23.12
CA PRO A 72 -10.31 18.96 22.22
C PRO A 72 -11.02 18.46 20.96
N ALA A 73 -12.33 18.17 21.01
CA ALA A 73 -13.09 17.76 19.83
C ALA A 73 -13.21 18.89 18.79
N TYR A 74 -13.32 20.15 19.23
CA TYR A 74 -13.42 21.29 18.32
C TYR A 74 -12.09 21.57 17.65
N ARG A 75 -10.99 21.49 18.41
CA ARG A 75 -9.63 21.61 17.86
C ARG A 75 -9.29 20.49 16.88
N THR A 76 -9.61 19.24 17.21
CA THR A 76 -9.42 18.10 16.30
C THR A 76 -10.26 18.25 15.03
N GLY A 77 -11.50 18.72 15.13
CA GLY A 77 -12.33 18.99 13.96
C GLY A 77 -11.73 20.09 13.05
N LEU A 78 -11.19 21.17 13.63
CA LEU A 78 -10.49 22.21 12.87
C LEU A 78 -9.21 21.68 12.20
N ALA A 79 -8.40 20.92 12.94
CA ALA A 79 -7.20 20.25 12.44
C ALA A 79 -7.51 19.33 11.23
N GLU A 80 -8.61 18.58 11.29
CA GLU A 80 -9.07 17.70 10.20
C GLU A 80 -9.31 18.45 8.88
N VAL A 81 -9.83 19.68 8.95
CA VAL A 81 -10.04 20.51 7.75
C VAL A 81 -8.74 21.20 7.31
N LEU A 82 -7.90 21.64 8.25
CA LEU A 82 -6.61 22.27 7.95
C LEU A 82 -5.61 21.32 7.27
N ILE A 83 -5.71 20.01 7.50
CA ILE A 83 -4.94 19.00 6.74
C ILE A 83 -5.10 19.17 5.24
N LEU A 84 -6.30 19.51 4.78
CA LEU A 84 -6.53 19.72 3.35
C LEU A 84 -5.78 20.94 2.80
N GLU A 85 -5.41 21.92 3.66
CA GLU A 85 -4.63 23.12 3.27
C GLU A 85 -3.15 22.80 3.14
N ASN A 86 -2.75 21.59 3.54
CA ASN A 86 -1.36 21.21 3.72
C ASN A 86 -0.62 22.14 4.72
N ASP A 87 -1.36 22.77 5.64
CA ASP A 87 -0.81 23.59 6.72
C ASP A 87 -0.48 22.70 7.93
N VAL A 88 0.65 22.00 7.79
CA VAL A 88 1.16 21.05 8.79
C VAL A 88 1.34 21.69 10.17
N GLU A 89 1.79 22.95 10.23
CA GLU A 89 2.08 23.63 11.49
C GLU A 89 0.79 24.02 12.23
N ALA A 90 -0.22 24.51 11.52
CA ALA A 90 -1.51 24.80 12.12
C ALA A 90 -2.17 23.51 12.65
N VAL A 91 -2.09 22.41 11.91
CA VAL A 91 -2.60 21.10 12.34
C VAL A 91 -1.90 20.65 13.62
N ARG A 92 -0.56 20.68 13.65
CA ARG A 92 0.25 20.35 14.84
C ARG A 92 -0.21 21.18 16.03
N THR A 93 -0.26 22.51 15.90
CA THR A 93 -0.66 23.44 16.96
C THR A 93 -2.03 23.08 17.55
N HIS A 94 -3.02 22.78 16.70
CA HIS A 94 -4.36 22.43 17.16
C HIS A 94 -4.41 21.05 17.85
N LEU A 95 -3.62 20.07 17.41
CA LEU A 95 -3.56 18.75 18.03
C LEU A 95 -2.84 18.78 19.39
N GLU A 96 -1.72 19.51 19.52
CA GLU A 96 -1.01 19.68 20.80
C GLU A 96 -1.92 20.35 21.83
N ALA A 97 -2.62 21.42 21.43
CA ALA A 97 -3.57 22.09 22.30
C ALA A 97 -4.77 21.20 22.67
N ALA A 98 -5.16 20.25 21.80
CA ALA A 98 -6.20 19.28 22.13
C ALA A 98 -5.73 18.22 23.14
N GLN A 99 -4.44 17.85 23.14
CA GLN A 99 -3.88 16.88 24.10
C GLN A 99 -3.79 17.43 25.53
N ALA A 100 -3.68 18.75 25.71
CA ALA A 100 -3.61 19.39 27.03
C ALA A 100 -4.90 19.25 27.86
N HIS A 101 -6.01 18.87 27.24
CA HIS A 101 -7.31 18.74 27.89
C HIS A 101 -7.76 17.26 27.88
N ASP A 102 -8.03 16.70 29.07
CA ASP A 102 -8.29 15.27 29.27
C ASP A 102 -9.65 14.84 28.69
N ALA A 103 -9.70 14.56 27.39
CA ALA A 103 -10.83 13.90 26.74
C ALA A 103 -10.41 12.53 26.17
N ARG A 104 -10.34 11.52 27.04
CA ARG A 104 -10.02 10.13 26.68
C ARG A 104 -11.19 9.37 26.06
N ALA A 105 -11.84 9.96 25.06
CA ALA A 105 -12.78 9.21 24.23
C ALA A 105 -12.00 8.48 23.13
N ALA A 106 -12.07 7.15 23.06
CA ALA A 106 -11.37 6.36 22.05
C ALA A 106 -11.62 6.87 20.61
N VAL A 107 -12.85 7.29 20.30
CA VAL A 107 -13.21 7.88 19.00
C VAL A 107 -12.43 9.16 18.67
N LEU A 108 -12.18 10.01 19.67
CA LEU A 108 -11.43 11.26 19.49
C LEU A 108 -9.94 10.96 19.30
N LEU A 109 -9.38 10.08 20.13
CA LEU A 109 -7.99 9.64 20.03
C LEU A 109 -7.69 8.96 18.68
N VAL A 110 -8.62 8.14 18.17
CA VAL A 110 -8.52 7.57 16.82
C VAL A 110 -8.37 8.64 15.75
N ARG A 111 -9.19 9.70 15.80
CA ARG A 111 -9.10 10.81 14.83
C ARG A 111 -7.76 11.53 14.94
N GLN A 112 -7.33 11.84 16.17
CA GLN A 112 -6.05 12.50 16.41
C GLN A 112 -4.87 11.65 15.93
N ALA A 113 -4.87 10.34 16.18
CA ALA A 113 -3.82 9.43 15.72
C ALA A 113 -3.69 9.43 14.18
N VAL A 114 -4.82 9.43 13.46
CA VAL A 114 -4.81 9.54 11.99
C VAL A 114 -4.21 10.88 11.54
N LEU A 115 -4.60 11.99 12.17
CA LEU A 115 -4.08 13.32 11.81
C LEU A 115 -2.58 13.45 12.10
N TRP A 116 -2.12 12.94 13.25
CA TRP A 116 -0.69 12.87 13.57
C TRP A 116 0.10 12.07 12.54
N GLY A 117 -0.46 10.94 12.07
CA GLY A 117 0.14 10.15 10.99
C GLY A 117 0.22 10.93 9.68
N GLN A 118 -0.85 11.66 9.32
CA GLN A 118 -0.92 12.46 8.08
C GLN A 118 0.07 13.61 8.04
N ILE A 119 0.39 14.24 9.18
CA ILE A 119 1.42 15.30 9.23
C ILE A 119 2.85 14.79 9.41
N GLY A 120 3.05 13.47 9.37
CA GLY A 120 4.38 12.88 9.45
C GLY A 120 4.96 12.80 10.86
N GLU A 121 4.11 12.68 11.88
CA GLU A 121 4.51 12.45 13.28
C GLU A 121 4.18 11.02 13.73
N PRO A 122 4.81 9.97 13.15
CA PRO A 122 4.40 8.58 13.31
C PRO A 122 4.54 8.06 14.74
N ALA A 123 5.51 8.57 15.50
CA ALA A 123 5.69 8.17 16.90
C ALA A 123 4.52 8.66 17.78
N ILE A 124 4.09 9.91 17.60
CA ILE A 124 2.94 10.48 18.30
C ILE A 124 1.66 9.78 17.85
N ALA A 125 1.53 9.49 16.55
CA ALA A 125 0.39 8.76 15.99
C ALA A 125 0.20 7.39 16.66
N VAL A 126 1.25 6.57 16.72
CA VAL A 126 1.20 5.25 17.37
C VAL A 126 0.85 5.40 18.84
N LYS A 127 1.51 6.31 19.56
CA LYS A 127 1.22 6.51 20.98
C LYS A 127 -0.23 6.92 21.23
N THR A 128 -0.77 7.81 20.40
CA THR A 128 -2.17 8.25 20.46
C THR A 128 -3.14 7.10 20.15
N ALA A 129 -2.79 6.22 19.21
CA ALA A 129 -3.58 5.02 18.89
C ALA A 129 -3.52 3.96 20.01
N GLU A 130 -2.38 3.78 20.66
CA GLU A 130 -2.25 2.95 21.87
C GLU A 130 -3.15 3.48 23.00
N ASP A 131 -3.15 4.79 23.23
CA ASP A 131 -4.01 5.41 24.23
C ASP A 131 -5.50 5.26 23.86
N ALA A 132 -5.85 5.27 22.57
CA ALA A 132 -7.20 4.97 22.10
C ALA A 132 -7.63 3.53 22.41
N VAL A 133 -6.74 2.55 22.17
CA VAL A 133 -6.97 1.14 22.53
C VAL A 133 -7.00 0.95 24.05
N ALA A 134 -6.21 1.68 24.81
CA ALA A 134 -6.26 1.64 26.27
C ALA A 134 -7.57 2.21 26.84
N ALA A 135 -8.13 3.24 26.19
CA ALA A 135 -9.42 3.83 26.57
C ALA A 135 -10.60 2.90 26.28
N ASP A 136 -10.57 2.19 25.15
CA ASP A 136 -11.56 1.17 24.80
C ASP A 136 -10.91 0.04 23.97
N PRO A 137 -10.52 -1.08 24.62
CA PRO A 137 -9.87 -2.20 23.96
C PRO A 137 -10.73 -2.90 22.91
N ASP A 138 -12.05 -2.76 22.96
CA ASP A 138 -12.97 -3.34 22.00
C ASP A 138 -13.48 -2.31 20.98
N HIS A 139 -12.84 -1.13 20.88
CA HIS A 139 -13.12 -0.15 19.84
C HIS A 139 -12.47 -0.56 18.50
N PRO A 140 -13.26 -0.99 17.49
CA PRO A 140 -12.70 -1.54 16.25
C PRO A 140 -11.84 -0.54 15.45
N PRO A 141 -12.24 0.74 15.28
CA PRO A 141 -11.39 1.75 14.66
C PRO A 141 -10.06 2.00 15.40
N ALA A 142 -10.01 1.90 16.73
CA ALA A 142 -8.74 2.05 17.47
C ALA A 142 -7.78 0.90 17.17
N GLN A 143 -8.29 -0.33 17.22
CA GLN A 143 -7.53 -1.52 16.86
C GLN A 143 -7.03 -1.44 15.41
N GLN A 144 -7.86 -0.99 14.48
CA GLN A 144 -7.48 -0.85 13.07
C GLN A 144 -6.41 0.21 12.85
N VAL A 145 -6.57 1.42 13.41
CA VAL A 145 -5.61 2.51 13.24
C VAL A 145 -4.26 2.14 13.87
N LEU A 146 -4.26 1.53 15.06
CA LEU A 146 -3.01 1.06 15.67
C LEU A 146 -2.34 0.00 14.77
N GLY A 147 -3.08 -0.97 14.26
CA GLY A 147 -2.54 -1.98 13.35
C GLY A 147 -1.98 -1.40 12.05
N MET A 148 -2.64 -0.38 11.48
CA MET A 148 -2.14 0.33 10.29
C MET A 148 -0.82 1.07 10.57
N LEU A 149 -0.75 1.81 11.68
CA LEU A 149 0.43 2.59 12.05
C LEU A 149 1.62 1.68 12.43
N LEU A 150 1.38 0.57 13.15
CA LEU A 150 2.40 -0.43 13.45
C LEU A 150 2.98 -1.04 12.17
N ARG A 151 2.11 -1.36 11.19
CA ARG A 151 2.54 -1.84 9.88
C ARG A 151 3.47 -0.82 9.22
N GLU A 152 3.09 0.46 9.21
CA GLU A 152 3.90 1.54 8.63
C GLU A 152 5.27 1.67 9.29
N GLN A 153 5.37 1.46 10.62
CA GLN A 153 6.64 1.42 11.36
C GLN A 153 7.44 0.13 11.17
N GLY A 154 6.86 -0.88 10.52
CA GLY A 154 7.50 -2.18 10.28
C GLY A 154 7.25 -3.23 11.37
N ASP A 155 6.48 -2.93 12.42
CA ASP A 155 6.00 -3.96 13.35
C ASP A 155 4.83 -4.73 12.73
N LEU A 156 5.18 -5.65 11.83
CA LEU A 156 4.21 -6.44 11.08
C LEU A 156 3.44 -7.41 11.98
N GLN A 157 4.03 -7.93 13.06
CA GLN A 157 3.37 -8.88 13.95
C GLN A 157 2.36 -8.19 14.88
N GLY A 158 2.75 -7.05 15.46
CA GLY A 158 1.83 -6.19 16.19
C GLY A 158 0.68 -5.74 15.30
N ALA A 159 0.97 -5.35 14.05
CA ALA A 159 -0.05 -5.01 13.07
C ALA A 159 -1.07 -6.12 12.84
N VAL A 160 -0.62 -7.37 12.57
CA VAL A 160 -1.55 -8.51 12.39
C VAL A 160 -2.43 -8.72 13.62
N THR A 161 -1.85 -8.63 14.82
CA THR A 161 -2.59 -8.81 16.08
C THR A 161 -3.76 -7.84 16.20
N HIS A 162 -3.49 -6.55 16.02
CA HIS A 162 -4.51 -5.51 16.13
C HIS A 162 -5.52 -5.52 14.97
N LEU A 163 -5.09 -5.83 13.75
CA LEU A 163 -5.98 -5.92 12.58
C LEU A 163 -6.93 -7.14 12.67
N LEU A 164 -6.46 -8.28 13.18
CA LEU A 164 -7.33 -9.44 13.45
C LEU A 164 -8.34 -9.14 14.56
N LYS A 165 -7.91 -8.46 15.64
CA LYS A 165 -8.82 -8.03 16.70
C LYS A 165 -9.87 -7.06 16.16
N ALA A 166 -9.48 -6.04 15.38
CA ALA A 166 -10.41 -5.13 14.71
C ALA A 166 -11.45 -5.87 13.86
N ARG A 167 -11.01 -6.83 13.03
CA ARG A 167 -11.89 -7.65 12.18
C ARG A 167 -12.85 -8.51 13.01
N SER A 168 -12.39 -9.09 14.12
CA SER A 168 -13.24 -9.91 15.00
C SER A 168 -14.36 -9.13 15.68
N LEU A 169 -14.19 -7.81 15.83
CA LEU A 169 -15.11 -6.94 16.56
C LEU A 169 -16.22 -6.33 15.68
N THR A 170 -16.19 -6.42 14.33
CA THR A 170 -17.25 -5.79 13.52
C THR A 170 -17.43 -6.30 12.07
N PRO A 171 -18.69 -6.40 11.60
CA PRO A 171 -19.05 -6.46 10.18
C PRO A 171 -19.38 -5.11 9.50
N THR A 172 -19.33 -3.96 10.20
CA THR A 172 -19.81 -2.64 9.71
C THR A 172 -18.77 -1.51 9.72
N ALA A 173 -17.55 -1.73 10.23
CA ALA A 173 -16.42 -0.81 10.07
C ALA A 173 -15.77 -0.98 8.69
N PRO A 174 -14.95 -0.03 8.18
CA PRO A 174 -14.13 -0.28 7.00
C PRO A 174 -13.24 -1.50 7.27
N ASP A 175 -13.50 -2.62 6.61
CA ASP A 175 -12.80 -3.89 6.88
C ASP A 175 -11.28 -3.69 6.82
N PRO A 176 -10.52 -4.02 7.89
CA PRO A 176 -9.06 -3.92 7.89
C PRO A 176 -8.39 -4.90 6.91
N GLN A 177 -9.16 -5.73 6.20
CA GLN A 177 -8.74 -6.73 5.23
C GLN A 177 -7.56 -6.32 4.36
N THR A 178 -7.63 -5.16 3.71
CA THR A 178 -6.57 -4.71 2.81
C THR A 178 -5.26 -4.65 3.57
N THR A 179 -5.24 -3.91 4.67
CA THR A 179 -4.04 -3.75 5.50
C THR A 179 -3.59 -5.10 6.06
N LEU A 180 -4.52 -5.93 6.53
CA LEU A 180 -4.23 -7.26 7.08
C LEU A 180 -3.58 -8.17 6.03
N ALA A 181 -4.19 -8.31 4.86
CA ALA A 181 -3.69 -9.15 3.78
C ALA A 181 -2.32 -8.67 3.28
N LEU A 182 -2.12 -7.37 3.10
CA LEU A 182 -0.81 -6.82 2.71
C LEU A 182 0.26 -7.09 3.77
N THR A 183 -0.11 -7.06 5.06
CA THR A 183 0.79 -7.39 6.17
C THR A 183 1.11 -8.89 6.21
N LEU A 184 0.11 -9.75 6.01
CA LEU A 184 0.27 -11.20 5.93
C LEU A 184 1.14 -11.61 4.74
N PHE A 185 0.99 -10.97 3.57
CA PHE A 185 1.88 -11.18 2.43
C PHE A 185 3.34 -10.85 2.75
N ALA A 186 3.59 -9.69 3.36
CA ALA A 186 4.95 -9.29 3.78
C ALA A 186 5.56 -10.31 4.78
N LEU A 187 4.75 -10.85 5.69
CA LEU A 187 5.15 -11.91 6.62
C LEU A 187 5.22 -13.31 6.00
N GLY A 188 4.88 -13.49 4.72
CA GLY A 188 4.84 -14.80 4.06
C GLY A 188 3.74 -15.73 4.56
N ARG A 189 2.72 -15.19 5.25
CA ARG A 189 1.58 -15.89 5.87
C ARG A 189 0.35 -15.85 4.95
N ALA A 190 0.57 -16.11 3.65
CA ALA A 190 -0.47 -16.00 2.63
C ALA A 190 -1.59 -17.05 2.79
N ASP A 191 -1.27 -18.20 3.41
CA ASP A 191 -2.20 -19.25 3.80
C ASP A 191 -3.28 -18.76 4.76
N GLU A 192 -2.94 -17.86 5.68
CA GLU A 192 -3.90 -17.31 6.63
C GLU A 192 -4.97 -16.45 5.96
N ILE A 193 -4.64 -15.79 4.84
CA ILE A 193 -5.61 -14.98 4.07
C ILE A 193 -6.78 -15.85 3.60
N ALA A 194 -6.50 -17.07 3.14
CA ALA A 194 -7.52 -18.01 2.67
C ALA A 194 -8.35 -18.63 3.80
N ALA A 195 -7.87 -18.55 5.04
CA ALA A 195 -8.57 -19.03 6.23
C ALA A 195 -9.43 -17.94 6.90
N LEU A 196 -9.34 -16.68 6.45
CA LEU A 196 -10.16 -15.59 6.99
C LEU A 196 -11.64 -15.82 6.64
N PRO A 197 -12.57 -15.53 7.57
CA PRO A 197 -14.00 -15.60 7.28
C PRO A 197 -14.37 -14.52 6.25
N PRO A 198 -15.32 -14.76 5.33
CA PRO A 198 -15.71 -13.76 4.34
C PRO A 198 -16.25 -12.49 4.98
N PRO A 199 -16.06 -11.32 4.34
CA PRO A 199 -16.53 -10.06 4.87
C PRO A 199 -18.05 -9.97 4.70
N ALA A 200 -18.70 -9.21 5.58
CA ALA A 200 -20.17 -9.06 5.55
C ALA A 200 -20.70 -8.14 4.44
N ASP A 201 -19.82 -7.35 3.80
CA ASP A 201 -20.17 -6.39 2.75
C ASP A 201 -19.69 -6.87 1.37
N ASP A 202 -20.60 -6.90 0.39
CA ASP A 202 -20.35 -7.15 -1.03
C ASP A 202 -19.19 -6.30 -1.60
N ARG A 203 -18.95 -5.10 -1.05
CA ARG A 203 -17.81 -4.24 -1.45
C ARG A 203 -16.46 -4.82 -1.10
N ASN A 204 -16.38 -5.47 0.04
CA ASN A 204 -15.14 -6.11 0.47
C ASN A 204 -15.04 -7.54 -0.08
N LEU A 205 -16.17 -8.19 -0.43
CA LEU A 205 -16.16 -9.51 -1.07
C LEU A 205 -15.32 -9.56 -2.36
N TYR A 206 -15.42 -8.54 -3.22
CA TYR A 206 -14.59 -8.47 -4.43
C TYR A 206 -13.09 -8.39 -4.09
N ARG A 207 -12.74 -7.52 -3.14
CA ARG A 207 -11.35 -7.30 -2.71
C ARG A 207 -10.77 -8.55 -2.08
N GLU A 208 -11.54 -9.22 -1.23
CA GLU A 208 -11.15 -10.50 -0.63
C GLU A 208 -10.88 -11.57 -1.69
N ALA A 209 -11.75 -11.68 -2.68
CA ALA A 209 -11.57 -12.66 -3.75
C ALA A 209 -10.26 -12.41 -4.53
N VAL A 210 -9.93 -11.14 -4.77
CA VAL A 210 -8.65 -10.76 -5.43
C VAL A 210 -7.44 -11.09 -4.55
N LEU A 211 -7.50 -10.78 -3.26
CA LEU A 211 -6.42 -11.09 -2.31
C LEU A 211 -6.25 -12.60 -2.13
N THR A 212 -7.35 -13.36 -2.10
CA THR A 212 -7.34 -14.83 -2.07
C THR A 212 -6.74 -15.42 -3.34
N ALA A 213 -7.06 -14.87 -4.52
CA ALA A 213 -6.44 -15.30 -5.78
C ALA A 213 -4.92 -15.08 -5.76
N LEU A 214 -4.47 -13.95 -5.21
CA LEU A 214 -3.05 -13.63 -5.06
C LEU A 214 -2.34 -14.56 -4.06
N ALA A 215 -2.99 -14.90 -2.94
CA ALA A 215 -2.47 -15.88 -1.98
C ALA A 215 -2.35 -17.28 -2.58
N ALA A 216 -3.40 -17.76 -3.27
CA ALA A 216 -3.38 -19.03 -3.98
C ALA A 216 -2.31 -19.07 -5.08
N TRP A 217 -2.05 -17.92 -5.73
CA TRP A 217 -1.00 -17.79 -6.74
C TRP A 217 0.40 -18.07 -6.18
N GLN A 218 0.73 -17.51 -5.02
CA GLN A 218 2.02 -17.74 -4.37
C GLN A 218 2.22 -19.21 -4.01
N GLN A 219 1.17 -19.88 -3.53
CA GLN A 219 1.19 -21.30 -3.19
C GLN A 219 1.24 -22.22 -4.43
N GLY A 220 0.85 -21.71 -5.59
CA GLY A 220 0.88 -22.44 -6.86
C GLY A 220 -0.34 -23.34 -7.10
N GLU A 221 -1.40 -23.19 -6.29
CA GLU A 221 -2.60 -24.04 -6.28
C GLU A 221 -3.57 -23.68 -7.42
N LEU A 222 -3.33 -24.24 -8.60
CA LEU A 222 -4.08 -23.92 -9.82
C LEU A 222 -5.62 -23.95 -9.65
N PRO A 223 -6.22 -24.98 -9.04
CA PRO A 223 -7.69 -25.01 -8.86
C PRO A 223 -8.21 -23.89 -7.95
N ARG A 224 -7.46 -23.52 -6.89
CA ARG A 224 -7.85 -22.43 -5.98
C ARG A 224 -7.73 -21.07 -6.66
N ILE A 225 -6.68 -20.87 -7.46
CA ILE A 225 -6.49 -19.65 -8.28
C ILE A 225 -7.69 -19.46 -9.22
N GLU A 226 -8.05 -20.52 -9.96
CA GLU A 226 -9.19 -20.49 -10.89
C GLU A 226 -10.51 -20.21 -10.18
N ALA A 227 -10.76 -20.87 -9.04
CA ALA A 227 -11.97 -20.65 -8.26
C ALA A 227 -12.08 -19.21 -7.73
N ALA A 228 -10.98 -18.65 -7.22
CA ALA A 228 -10.93 -17.28 -6.71
C ALA A 228 -11.17 -16.24 -7.82
N LEU A 229 -10.52 -16.38 -8.99
CA LEU A 229 -10.74 -15.49 -10.13
C LEU A 229 -12.17 -15.60 -10.69
N THR A 230 -12.73 -16.82 -10.75
CA THR A 230 -14.14 -17.02 -11.12
C THR A 230 -15.09 -16.30 -10.15
N ALA A 231 -14.77 -16.27 -8.86
CA ALA A 231 -15.54 -15.51 -7.88
C ALA A 231 -15.41 -14.00 -8.10
N CYS A 232 -14.20 -13.49 -8.40
CA CYS A 232 -13.98 -12.09 -8.76
C CYS A 232 -14.86 -11.68 -9.96
N ASP A 233 -14.85 -12.46 -11.04
CA ASP A 233 -15.65 -12.20 -12.24
C ASP A 233 -17.14 -12.12 -11.94
N ARG A 234 -17.66 -13.08 -11.16
CA ARG A 234 -19.07 -13.13 -10.76
C ARG A 234 -19.49 -11.90 -9.95
N ILE A 235 -18.67 -11.50 -8.98
CA ILE A 235 -18.93 -10.34 -8.12
C ILE A 235 -18.86 -9.04 -8.95
N ALA A 236 -17.86 -8.92 -9.83
CA ALA A 236 -17.74 -7.76 -10.72
C ALA A 236 -18.92 -7.64 -11.69
N GLN A 237 -19.41 -8.78 -12.23
CA GLN A 237 -20.59 -8.80 -13.09
C GLN A 237 -21.86 -8.40 -12.35
N ALA A 238 -22.06 -8.90 -11.12
CA ALA A 238 -23.20 -8.53 -10.28
C ALA A 238 -23.26 -7.02 -9.97
N ARG A 239 -22.10 -6.33 -10.04
CA ARG A 239 -21.95 -4.89 -9.84
C ARG A 239 -22.09 -4.05 -11.12
N GLY A 240 -22.48 -4.65 -12.23
CA GLY A 240 -22.62 -3.96 -13.51
C GLY A 240 -21.29 -3.66 -14.21
N GLY A 241 -20.22 -4.41 -13.89
CA GLY A 241 -18.95 -4.38 -14.62
C GLY A 241 -18.05 -3.17 -14.37
N ARG A 242 -18.50 -2.16 -13.61
CA ARG A 242 -17.67 -1.02 -13.18
C ARG A 242 -17.10 -1.31 -11.80
N THR A 243 -15.85 -1.75 -11.78
CA THR A 243 -15.05 -1.70 -10.56
C THR A 243 -14.13 -0.49 -10.68
N GLU A 244 -14.58 0.67 -10.22
CA GLU A 244 -13.68 1.79 -9.83
C GLU A 244 -12.89 1.41 -8.57
N ASP A 245 -12.41 0.17 -8.52
CA ASP A 245 -11.72 -0.42 -7.40
C ASP A 245 -10.28 -0.64 -7.83
N VAL A 246 -9.34 -0.14 -7.04
CA VAL A 246 -7.89 -0.29 -7.32
C VAL A 246 -7.52 -1.78 -7.49
N TYR A 247 -8.28 -2.68 -6.85
CA TYR A 247 -8.15 -4.13 -6.97
C TYR A 247 -8.53 -4.72 -8.33
N ALA A 248 -9.25 -3.98 -9.18
CA ALA A 248 -9.52 -4.42 -10.56
C ALA A 248 -8.22 -4.59 -11.36
N GLY A 249 -7.19 -3.78 -11.08
CA GLY A 249 -5.86 -3.92 -11.67
C GLY A 249 -5.22 -5.26 -11.29
N TYR A 250 -5.21 -5.60 -10.00
CA TYR A 250 -4.72 -6.88 -9.49
C TYR A 250 -5.49 -8.05 -10.08
N HIS A 251 -6.82 -7.96 -10.13
CA HIS A 251 -7.67 -8.98 -10.74
C HIS A 251 -7.29 -9.25 -12.20
N GLY A 252 -7.23 -8.20 -13.03
CA GLY A 252 -6.87 -8.31 -14.44
C GLY A 252 -5.47 -8.87 -14.65
N GLN A 253 -4.50 -8.44 -13.84
CA GLN A 253 -3.14 -8.98 -13.88
C GLN A 253 -3.13 -10.48 -13.56
N MET A 254 -3.83 -10.90 -12.49
CA MET A 254 -3.84 -12.30 -12.10
C MET A 254 -4.49 -13.21 -13.15
N ALA A 255 -5.58 -12.74 -13.78
CA ALA A 255 -6.22 -13.45 -14.88
C ALA A 255 -5.26 -13.65 -16.07
N ARG A 256 -4.47 -12.63 -16.43
CA ARG A 256 -3.49 -12.72 -17.53
C ARG A 256 -2.28 -13.57 -17.18
N LEU A 257 -1.80 -13.52 -15.92
CA LEU A 257 -0.77 -14.44 -15.42
C LEU A 257 -1.23 -15.90 -15.49
N LEU A 258 -2.48 -16.17 -15.10
CA LEU A 258 -3.07 -17.50 -15.20
C LEU A 258 -3.12 -17.99 -16.65
N ASP A 259 -3.57 -17.16 -17.59
CA ASP A 259 -3.56 -17.49 -19.02
C ASP A 259 -2.14 -17.76 -19.54
N ALA A 260 -1.17 -16.92 -19.20
CA ALA A 260 0.24 -17.11 -19.58
C ALA A 260 0.83 -18.41 -19.00
N ARG A 261 0.48 -18.76 -17.75
CA ARG A 261 0.86 -20.03 -17.10
C ARG A 261 0.24 -21.24 -17.81
N LYS A 262 -1.02 -21.16 -18.24
CA LYS A 262 -1.69 -22.22 -19.01
C LYS A 262 -1.04 -22.45 -20.37
N LYS A 263 -0.48 -21.40 -20.98
CA LYS A 263 0.25 -21.48 -22.26
C LYS A 263 1.67 -22.04 -22.14
N SER A 264 2.28 -21.95 -20.95
CA SER A 264 3.70 -22.31 -20.72
C SER A 264 3.85 -23.39 -19.63
N THR A 265 3.07 -24.48 -19.72
CA THR A 265 2.98 -25.47 -18.62
C THR A 265 4.29 -26.23 -18.35
N GLU A 266 5.17 -26.32 -19.33
CA GLU A 266 6.51 -26.90 -19.23
C GLU A 266 7.41 -26.17 -18.23
N LEU A 267 7.13 -24.88 -17.96
CA LEU A 267 7.85 -24.10 -16.96
C LEU A 267 7.43 -24.42 -15.52
N TYR A 268 6.46 -25.32 -15.29
CA TYR A 268 5.93 -25.62 -13.96
C TYR A 268 5.95 -27.11 -13.59
N LYS A 269 6.06 -28.00 -14.60
CA LYS A 269 5.90 -29.45 -14.42
C LYS A 269 7.22 -30.20 -14.17
N GLN A 270 8.36 -29.51 -14.20
CA GLN A 270 9.67 -30.18 -14.08
C GLN A 270 9.91 -30.68 -12.65
N LYS A 271 10.65 -31.78 -12.54
CA LYS A 271 11.16 -32.25 -11.24
C LYS A 271 12.20 -31.26 -10.74
N VAL A 272 12.12 -30.90 -9.47
CA VAL A 272 13.02 -29.92 -8.85
C VAL A 272 13.87 -30.59 -7.77
N ALA A 273 15.10 -30.09 -7.60
CA ALA A 273 16.03 -30.49 -6.56
C ALA A 273 15.81 -29.70 -5.25
N GLY A 274 15.26 -28.49 -5.37
CA GLY A 274 15.02 -27.60 -4.24
C GLY A 274 14.22 -26.37 -4.64
N GLU A 275 14.28 -25.35 -3.80
CA GLU A 275 13.55 -24.09 -3.97
C GLU A 275 14.50 -22.89 -3.85
N ALA A 276 14.18 -21.79 -4.54
CA ALA A 276 14.85 -20.51 -4.39
C ALA A 276 13.82 -19.41 -4.20
N ALA A 277 14.07 -18.49 -3.28
CA ALA A 277 13.15 -17.39 -3.03
C ALA A 277 13.30 -16.28 -4.07
N VAL A 278 12.19 -15.68 -4.49
CA VAL A 278 12.15 -14.43 -5.24
C VAL A 278 11.43 -13.41 -4.39
N ILE A 279 12.16 -12.42 -3.87
CA ILE A 279 11.63 -11.40 -2.96
C ILE A 279 11.43 -10.11 -3.74
N GLY A 280 10.22 -9.55 -3.69
CA GLY A 280 9.91 -8.31 -4.39
C GLY A 280 8.43 -7.97 -4.39
N ASP A 281 8.06 -6.93 -5.14
CA ASP A 281 6.66 -6.53 -5.34
C ASP A 281 6.01 -7.31 -6.50
N MET A 282 5.08 -6.72 -7.26
CA MET A 282 4.20 -7.39 -8.21
C MET A 282 4.94 -8.08 -9.33
N GLN A 283 6.08 -7.53 -9.76
CA GLN A 283 6.92 -8.11 -10.79
C GLN A 283 7.50 -9.48 -10.38
N SER A 284 7.65 -9.74 -9.07
CA SER A 284 8.08 -11.05 -8.56
C SER A 284 7.05 -12.15 -8.86
N LEU A 285 5.75 -11.82 -8.95
CA LEU A 285 4.68 -12.80 -9.16
C LEU A 285 4.75 -13.49 -10.51
N SER A 286 5.35 -12.85 -11.53
CA SER A 286 5.63 -13.50 -12.82
C SER A 286 6.64 -14.64 -12.69
N ALA A 287 7.45 -14.66 -11.63
CA ALA A 287 8.37 -15.74 -11.31
C ALA A 287 7.75 -16.87 -10.48
N ALA A 288 6.54 -16.68 -9.95
CA ALA A 288 5.95 -17.59 -8.97
C ALA A 288 5.81 -19.01 -9.51
N ASN A 289 6.40 -19.96 -8.79
CA ASN A 289 6.32 -21.40 -9.06
C ASN A 289 6.97 -21.86 -10.37
N LEU A 290 7.76 -21.02 -11.03
CA LEU A 290 8.56 -21.43 -12.18
C LEU A 290 9.62 -22.44 -11.74
N THR A 291 9.84 -23.46 -12.57
CA THR A 291 10.97 -24.36 -12.48
C THR A 291 12.04 -23.87 -13.44
N VAL A 292 13.17 -23.41 -12.88
CA VAL A 292 14.28 -22.84 -13.65
C VAL A 292 15.58 -23.58 -13.31
N LYS A 293 16.52 -23.57 -14.25
CA LYS A 293 17.87 -24.03 -13.98
C LYS A 293 18.69 -22.86 -13.44
N LEU A 294 19.20 -23.01 -12.22
CA LEU A 294 20.05 -22.06 -11.54
C LEU A 294 21.32 -22.81 -11.15
N GLY A 295 22.37 -22.68 -11.95
CA GLY A 295 23.60 -23.44 -11.82
C GLY A 295 23.41 -24.87 -12.30
N GLY A 296 23.95 -25.83 -11.56
CA GLY A 296 23.79 -27.25 -11.83
C GLY A 296 22.39 -27.80 -11.54
N GLU A 297 21.53 -27.05 -10.83
CA GLU A 297 20.30 -27.57 -10.25
C GLU A 297 19.04 -26.95 -10.89
N THR A 298 17.98 -27.76 -10.96
CA THR A 298 16.63 -27.28 -11.31
C THR A 298 15.88 -26.94 -10.03
N LEU A 299 15.58 -25.65 -9.83
CA LEU A 299 14.94 -25.13 -8.63
C LEU A 299 13.54 -24.62 -8.94
N ARG A 300 12.63 -24.74 -7.96
CA ARG A 300 11.33 -24.05 -7.98
C ARG A 300 11.46 -22.67 -7.36
N LEU A 301 11.02 -21.64 -8.07
CA LEU A 301 10.96 -20.28 -7.54
C LEU A 301 9.74 -20.14 -6.62
N ARG A 302 9.98 -19.69 -5.38
CA ARG A 302 8.94 -19.34 -4.42
C ARG A 302 8.94 -17.84 -4.20
N THR A 303 7.83 -17.18 -4.47
CA THR A 303 7.77 -15.72 -4.35
C THR A 303 7.42 -15.31 -2.93
N ALA A 304 8.28 -14.51 -2.32
CA ALA A 304 7.97 -13.74 -1.13
C ALA A 304 7.51 -12.35 -1.58
N PHE A 305 6.21 -12.21 -1.80
CA PHE A 305 5.62 -10.96 -2.24
C PHE A 305 5.58 -9.95 -1.10
N VAL A 306 6.27 -8.83 -1.26
CA VAL A 306 6.28 -7.71 -0.32
C VAL A 306 5.57 -6.53 -1.01
N PRO A 307 4.28 -6.30 -0.70
CA PRO A 307 3.51 -5.27 -1.38
C PRO A 307 4.08 -3.88 -1.15
N GLY A 308 4.18 -3.07 -2.20
CA GLY A 308 4.71 -1.71 -2.10
C GLY A 308 6.25 -1.67 -2.02
N CYS A 309 6.95 -2.81 -2.17
CA CYS A 309 8.40 -2.87 -2.07
C CYS A 309 9.09 -2.18 -3.27
N ILE A 310 9.51 -0.94 -3.02
CA ILE A 310 10.34 -0.12 -3.91
C ILE A 310 11.72 0.15 -3.34
N ALA A 311 12.69 0.38 -4.21
CA ALA A 311 14.06 0.71 -3.88
C ALA A 311 14.12 1.91 -2.93
N ILE A 312 13.34 2.98 -3.18
CA ILE A 312 13.31 4.17 -2.32
C ILE A 312 12.78 3.88 -0.90
N ASN A 313 11.92 2.86 -0.71
CA ASN A 313 11.43 2.48 0.62
C ASN A 313 12.45 1.63 1.38
N LEU A 314 13.29 0.87 0.69
CA LEU A 314 14.37 0.08 1.31
C LEU A 314 15.58 0.94 1.68
N PHE A 315 15.80 2.02 0.93
CA PHE A 315 16.85 3.01 1.18
C PHE A 315 16.71 3.76 2.53
N LYS A 316 15.47 3.98 3.02
CA LYS A 316 15.24 4.77 4.24
C LYS A 316 15.81 4.04 5.46
N ALA A 317 16.53 4.79 6.32
CA ALA A 317 17.12 4.24 7.53
C ALA A 317 16.06 3.83 8.57
N ALA A 318 14.95 4.58 8.65
CA ALA A 318 13.82 4.22 9.48
C ALA A 318 13.16 2.93 8.96
N SER A 319 12.88 2.00 9.87
CA SER A 319 12.11 0.80 9.54
C SER A 319 10.74 1.18 8.98
N ASN A 320 10.27 0.37 8.03
CA ASN A 320 8.95 0.50 7.44
C ASN A 320 8.44 -0.86 6.97
N SER A 321 7.17 -0.93 6.56
CA SER A 321 6.54 -2.18 6.14
C SER A 321 7.30 -2.95 5.06
N CYS A 322 7.91 -2.25 4.10
CA CYS A 322 8.60 -2.89 2.98
C CYS A 322 9.93 -3.48 3.43
N ARG A 323 10.69 -2.72 4.22
CA ARG A 323 11.96 -3.18 4.79
C ARG A 323 11.75 -4.37 5.73
N ALA A 324 10.81 -4.24 6.67
CA ALA A 324 10.47 -5.33 7.59
C ALA A 324 9.94 -6.58 6.86
N GLY A 325 9.15 -6.40 5.80
CA GLY A 325 8.67 -7.50 4.97
C GLY A 325 9.79 -8.20 4.21
N PHE A 326 10.74 -7.44 3.69
CA PHE A 326 11.91 -7.97 2.99
C PHE A 326 12.85 -8.71 3.96
N GLU A 327 13.12 -8.14 5.14
CA GLU A 327 13.89 -8.79 6.21
C GLU A 327 13.21 -10.09 6.65
N ALA A 328 11.90 -10.06 6.90
CA ALA A 328 11.13 -11.26 7.24
C ALA A 328 11.21 -12.33 6.14
N ALA A 329 11.24 -11.92 4.86
CA ALA A 329 11.41 -12.84 3.74
C ALA A 329 12.79 -13.49 3.71
N LEU A 330 13.85 -12.73 4.02
CA LEU A 330 15.22 -13.24 4.16
C LEU A 330 15.34 -14.18 5.37
N ASP A 331 14.75 -13.82 6.52
CA ASP A 331 14.80 -14.60 7.77
C ASP A 331 14.19 -16.00 7.62
N ARG A 332 13.25 -16.18 6.69
CA ARG A 332 12.63 -17.49 6.39
C ARG A 332 13.51 -18.40 5.55
N GLN A 333 14.61 -17.89 4.97
CA GLN A 333 15.45 -18.66 4.06
C GLN A 333 16.54 -19.43 4.83
N PRO A 334 16.77 -20.72 4.52
CA PRO A 334 17.89 -21.46 5.08
C PRO A 334 19.23 -20.82 4.70
N ALA A 335 20.20 -20.86 5.61
CA ALA A 335 21.57 -20.45 5.30
C ALA A 335 22.11 -21.25 4.09
N GLY A 336 22.79 -20.56 3.18
CA GLY A 336 23.32 -21.07 1.92
C GLY A 336 22.30 -21.18 0.79
N SER A 337 21.01 -20.92 1.05
CA SER A 337 19.99 -20.93 0.00
C SER A 337 20.08 -19.71 -0.89
N ARG A 338 19.66 -19.87 -2.15
CA ARG A 338 19.67 -18.82 -3.15
C ARG A 338 18.44 -17.94 -3.04
N VAL A 339 18.67 -16.63 -3.08
CA VAL A 339 17.62 -15.60 -3.02
C VAL A 339 17.79 -14.64 -4.19
N ILE A 340 16.70 -14.43 -4.93
CA ILE A 340 16.61 -13.45 -6.02
C ILE A 340 15.90 -12.21 -5.49
N ALA A 341 16.62 -11.10 -5.36
CA ALA A 341 16.05 -9.80 -5.03
C ALA A 341 15.53 -9.12 -6.32
N SER A 342 14.20 -8.96 -6.41
CA SER A 342 13.50 -8.30 -7.52
C SER A 342 12.88 -6.99 -7.05
N VAL A 343 13.71 -5.96 -6.95
CA VAL A 343 13.34 -4.62 -6.45
C VAL A 343 13.53 -3.60 -7.56
N GLY A 344 12.68 -2.56 -7.58
CA GLY A 344 12.79 -1.44 -8.51
C GLY A 344 11.70 -1.38 -9.58
N ASP A 345 10.78 -2.37 -9.63
CA ASP A 345 9.68 -2.33 -10.61
C ASP A 345 8.82 -1.07 -10.42
N MET A 346 8.25 -0.84 -9.24
CA MET A 346 7.37 0.33 -9.10
C MET A 346 8.14 1.67 -9.16
N ASP A 347 9.42 1.72 -8.81
CA ASP A 347 10.24 2.93 -9.02
C ASP A 347 10.34 3.31 -10.49
N CYS A 348 10.35 2.29 -11.35
CA CYS A 348 10.42 2.38 -12.80
C CYS A 348 9.04 2.47 -13.46
N ARG A 349 8.00 3.03 -12.83
CA ARG A 349 6.68 3.30 -13.44
C ARG A 349 6.49 4.80 -13.66
N TYR A 350 5.77 5.21 -14.71
CA TYR A 350 5.61 6.64 -15.02
C TYR A 350 4.76 7.39 -13.98
N THR A 351 3.74 6.74 -13.41
CA THR A 351 2.76 7.38 -12.52
C THR A 351 3.17 7.41 -11.04
N VAL A 352 4.22 6.69 -10.67
CA VAL A 352 4.70 6.56 -9.28
C VAL A 352 6.24 6.55 -9.27
N GLY A 353 6.88 6.34 -8.13
CA GLY A 353 8.34 6.17 -8.07
C GLY A 353 9.12 7.45 -8.41
N PHE A 354 10.21 7.31 -9.16
CA PHE A 354 11.11 8.43 -9.48
C PHE A 354 10.42 9.50 -10.32
N MET A 355 9.62 9.12 -11.32
CA MET A 355 8.94 10.09 -12.19
C MET A 355 7.94 10.97 -11.44
N ASP A 356 7.22 10.39 -10.47
CA ASP A 356 6.33 11.18 -9.62
C ASP A 356 7.12 12.18 -8.76
N LEU A 357 8.25 11.76 -8.20
CA LEU A 357 9.09 12.63 -7.40
C LEU A 357 9.68 13.77 -8.24
N LEU A 358 10.21 13.48 -9.42
CA LEU A 358 10.76 14.48 -10.34
C LEU A 358 9.70 15.48 -10.84
N ARG A 359 8.45 15.04 -11.05
CA ARG A 359 7.36 15.98 -11.37
C ARG A 359 7.03 16.92 -10.22
N ARG A 360 7.08 16.44 -8.98
CA ARG A 360 6.83 17.26 -7.77
C ARG A 360 8.02 18.15 -7.41
N HIS A 361 9.22 17.75 -7.80
CA HIS A 361 10.49 18.39 -7.49
C HIS A 361 11.36 18.48 -8.76
N PRO A 362 10.99 19.33 -9.74
CA PRO A 362 11.67 19.43 -11.02
C PRO A 362 13.12 19.95 -10.93
N GLU A 363 13.52 20.46 -9.77
CA GLU A 363 14.89 20.86 -9.44
C GLU A 363 15.85 19.67 -9.19
N MET A 364 15.32 18.46 -8.97
CA MET A 364 16.13 17.27 -8.70
C MET A 364 16.76 16.70 -9.96
N ASP A 365 18.00 16.20 -9.85
CA ASP A 365 18.64 15.43 -10.90
C ASP A 365 18.21 13.95 -10.81
N GLY A 366 17.50 13.47 -11.83
CA GLY A 366 16.99 12.11 -11.90
C GLY A 366 18.06 11.03 -11.91
N GLN A 367 19.19 11.23 -12.61
CA GLN A 367 20.27 10.25 -12.63
C GLN A 367 20.98 10.19 -11.28
N LYS A 368 21.21 11.34 -10.66
CA LYS A 368 21.77 11.39 -9.31
C LYS A 368 20.86 10.67 -8.30
N LEU A 369 19.56 10.97 -8.34
CA LEU A 369 18.55 10.32 -7.50
C LEU A 369 18.55 8.80 -7.67
N VAL A 370 18.57 8.30 -8.91
CA VAL A 370 18.64 6.87 -9.21
C VAL A 370 19.92 6.26 -8.67
N SER A 371 21.08 6.87 -8.94
CA SER A 371 22.39 6.34 -8.53
C SER A 371 22.48 6.20 -7.00
N GLU A 372 22.13 7.26 -6.27
CA GLU A 372 22.15 7.28 -4.81
C GLU A 372 21.16 6.26 -4.21
N THR A 373 19.96 6.15 -4.81
CA THR A 373 18.96 5.19 -4.37
C THR A 373 19.45 3.77 -4.59
N VAL A 374 19.89 3.45 -5.81
CA VAL A 374 20.37 2.11 -6.21
C VAL A 374 21.53 1.65 -5.34
N GLN A 375 22.53 2.51 -5.16
CA GLN A 375 23.67 2.20 -4.31
C GLN A 375 23.23 1.82 -2.90
N ARG A 376 22.46 2.70 -2.24
CA ARG A 376 22.11 2.53 -0.83
C ARG A 376 21.21 1.33 -0.57
N TYR A 377 20.24 1.05 -1.44
CA TYR A 377 19.39 -0.13 -1.23
C TYR A 377 20.13 -1.42 -1.59
N ALA A 378 20.98 -1.42 -2.62
CA ALA A 378 21.76 -2.59 -2.99
C ALA A 378 22.74 -2.96 -1.87
N ASP A 379 23.50 -1.98 -1.35
CA ASP A 379 24.42 -2.17 -0.22
C ASP A 379 23.67 -2.77 0.98
N TRP A 380 22.48 -2.24 1.31
CA TRP A 380 21.66 -2.77 2.39
C TRP A 380 21.19 -4.21 2.16
N ILE A 381 20.67 -4.56 0.97
CA ILE A 381 20.24 -5.94 0.68
C ILE A 381 21.43 -6.90 0.74
N ILE A 382 22.59 -6.49 0.22
CA ILE A 382 23.83 -7.28 0.25
C ILE A 382 24.22 -7.56 1.70
N ASP A 383 24.27 -6.53 2.55
CA ASP A 383 24.59 -6.68 3.96
C ASP A 383 23.58 -7.58 4.68
N ALA A 384 22.29 -7.38 4.43
CA ALA A 384 21.23 -8.18 5.04
C ALA A 384 21.29 -9.66 4.64
N ALA A 385 21.63 -9.95 3.37
CA ALA A 385 21.82 -11.31 2.87
C ALA A 385 23.10 -11.96 3.44
N ASN A 386 24.20 -11.22 3.49
CA ASN A 386 25.48 -11.70 4.05
C ASN A 386 25.36 -12.06 5.53
N GLN A 387 24.66 -11.23 6.32
CA GLN A 387 24.39 -11.52 7.74
C GLN A 387 23.64 -12.82 7.97
N ARG A 388 22.86 -13.27 6.97
CA ARG A 388 22.08 -14.51 6.98
C ARG A 388 22.73 -15.65 6.20
N ASN A 389 23.95 -15.43 5.69
CA ASN A 389 24.67 -16.37 4.84
C ASN A 389 23.85 -16.84 3.63
N LEU A 390 23.22 -15.91 2.90
CA LEU A 390 22.37 -16.22 1.74
C LEU A 390 23.13 -15.98 0.43
N ASP A 391 22.88 -16.82 -0.58
CA ASP A 391 23.43 -16.66 -1.93
C ASP A 391 22.54 -15.69 -2.73
N LEU A 392 22.91 -14.40 -2.70
CA LEU A 392 22.12 -13.33 -3.26
C LEU A 392 22.32 -13.17 -4.77
N VAL A 393 21.21 -12.99 -5.47
CA VAL A 393 21.14 -12.65 -6.90
C VAL A 393 20.26 -11.42 -7.07
N PHE A 394 20.68 -10.45 -7.86
CA PHE A 394 19.82 -9.33 -8.24
C PHE A 394 19.07 -9.63 -9.52
N MET A 395 17.79 -9.25 -9.60
CA MET A 395 17.02 -9.22 -10.83
C MET A 395 16.49 -7.80 -11.05
N GLY A 396 16.98 -7.14 -12.09
CA GLY A 396 16.55 -5.78 -12.44
C GLY A 396 15.10 -5.72 -12.95
N PRO A 397 14.48 -4.52 -12.96
CA PRO A 397 13.15 -4.34 -13.52
C PRO A 397 13.17 -4.51 -15.04
N PRO A 398 12.05 -4.94 -15.65
CA PRO A 398 11.97 -5.10 -17.10
C PRO A 398 12.02 -3.76 -17.85
N ALA A 399 12.17 -3.81 -19.17
CA ALA A 399 11.84 -2.68 -20.03
C ALA A 399 10.36 -2.31 -19.90
N ARG A 400 9.94 -1.16 -20.44
CA ARG A 400 8.54 -0.72 -20.35
C ARG A 400 7.83 -0.75 -21.68
N ALA A 401 6.73 -1.50 -21.73
CA ALA A 401 5.74 -1.43 -22.81
C ALA A 401 4.90 -0.15 -22.62
N VAL A 402 5.52 1.02 -22.83
CA VAL A 402 4.86 2.31 -22.59
C VAL A 402 3.70 2.48 -23.57
N ALA A 403 2.49 2.57 -23.03
CA ALA A 403 1.32 3.06 -23.75
C ALA A 403 1.48 4.58 -23.95
N LEU A 404 2.15 4.97 -25.03
CA LEU A 404 2.53 6.36 -25.33
C LEU A 404 1.34 7.32 -25.50
N ASN A 405 0.13 6.82 -25.60
CA ASN A 405 -1.06 7.64 -25.71
C ASN A 405 -1.39 8.40 -24.41
N LEU A 406 -0.79 8.03 -23.27
CA LEU A 406 -1.07 8.64 -21.96
C LEU A 406 0.15 9.33 -21.32
N VAL A 407 1.28 9.38 -22.02
CA VAL A 407 2.54 9.97 -21.52
C VAL A 407 3.00 11.07 -22.48
N PRO A 408 3.29 12.30 -22.00
CA PRO A 408 3.87 13.34 -22.83
C PRO A 408 5.14 12.82 -23.55
N PRO A 409 5.32 13.09 -24.86
CA PRO A 409 6.46 12.55 -25.61
C PRO A 409 7.84 12.90 -25.03
N ALA A 410 7.99 14.08 -24.42
CA ALA A 410 9.22 14.50 -23.76
C ALA A 410 9.51 13.61 -22.54
N ASP A 411 8.54 13.46 -21.64
CA ASP A 411 8.62 12.61 -20.46
C ASP A 411 8.83 11.13 -20.81
N ALA A 412 8.26 10.66 -21.92
CA ALA A 412 8.40 9.26 -22.33
C ALA A 412 9.85 8.88 -22.63
N ARG A 413 10.63 9.79 -23.24
CA ARG A 413 12.06 9.56 -23.50
C ARG A 413 12.83 9.53 -22.18
N GLU A 414 12.69 10.57 -21.36
CA GLU A 414 13.37 10.68 -20.06
C GLU A 414 13.07 9.48 -19.16
N PHE A 415 11.80 9.08 -19.08
CA PHE A 415 11.39 7.91 -18.32
C PHE A 415 12.07 6.63 -18.78
N LEU A 416 12.09 6.35 -20.09
CA LEU A 416 12.75 5.16 -20.62
C LEU A 416 14.28 5.20 -20.40
N GLU A 417 14.88 6.38 -20.49
CA GLU A 417 16.30 6.60 -20.18
C GLU A 417 16.60 6.30 -18.70
N LEU A 418 15.73 6.74 -17.78
CA LEU A 418 15.87 6.46 -16.35
C LEU A 418 15.70 4.98 -16.01
N VAL A 419 14.77 4.26 -16.66
CA VAL A 419 14.61 2.80 -16.44
C VAL A 419 15.85 2.02 -16.88
N GLU A 420 16.42 2.39 -18.02
CA GLU A 420 17.67 1.79 -18.50
C GLU A 420 18.85 2.13 -17.56
N PHE A 421 18.93 3.38 -17.12
CA PHE A 421 19.95 3.85 -16.21
C PHE A 421 19.89 3.13 -14.85
N PHE A 422 18.69 2.93 -14.29
CA PHE A 422 18.49 2.14 -13.07
C PHE A 422 19.05 0.72 -13.21
N ASN A 423 18.75 0.05 -14.32
CA ASN A 423 19.28 -1.29 -14.59
C ASN A 423 20.80 -1.31 -14.72
N SER A 424 21.38 -0.29 -15.36
CA SER A 424 22.84 -0.14 -15.48
C SER A 424 23.50 0.01 -14.11
N GLU A 425 22.97 0.89 -13.26
CA GLU A 425 23.50 1.13 -11.91
C GLU A 425 23.39 -0.13 -11.03
N LEU A 426 22.25 -0.83 -11.10
CA LEU A 426 22.05 -2.05 -10.31
C LEU A 426 22.97 -3.18 -10.77
N ARG A 427 23.16 -3.34 -12.09
CA ARG A 427 24.12 -4.29 -12.65
C ARG A 427 25.54 -3.97 -12.20
N ALA A 428 25.92 -2.69 -12.20
CA ALA A 428 27.23 -2.26 -11.72
C ALA A 428 27.41 -2.54 -10.22
N ALA A 429 26.38 -2.32 -9.40
CA ALA A 429 26.39 -2.64 -7.97
C ALA A 429 26.57 -4.15 -7.73
N ALA A 430 25.79 -4.98 -8.42
CA ALA A 430 25.93 -6.44 -8.36
C ALA A 430 27.34 -6.90 -8.77
N GLY A 431 27.88 -6.34 -9.86
CA GLY A 431 29.22 -6.64 -10.35
C GLY A 431 30.33 -6.28 -9.36
N ARG A 432 30.24 -5.11 -8.69
CA ARG A 432 31.19 -4.71 -7.64
C ARG A 432 31.18 -5.67 -6.45
N ALA A 433 30.01 -6.24 -6.13
CA ALA A 433 29.84 -7.22 -5.06
C ALA A 433 30.11 -8.67 -5.50
N GLY A 434 30.46 -8.92 -6.76
CA GLY A 434 30.68 -10.27 -7.30
C GLY A 434 29.41 -11.12 -7.39
N LEU A 435 28.23 -10.48 -7.43
CA LEU A 435 26.93 -11.15 -7.45
C LEU A 435 26.42 -11.35 -8.87
N ILE A 436 25.56 -12.36 -9.04
CA ILE A 436 24.88 -12.60 -10.32
C ILE A 436 23.78 -11.56 -10.52
N TYR A 437 23.66 -11.07 -11.75
CA TYR A 437 22.62 -10.14 -12.19
C TYR A 437 21.75 -10.76 -13.28
N ILE A 438 20.47 -10.99 -12.99
CA ILE A 438 19.46 -11.37 -13.98
C ILE A 438 18.99 -10.12 -14.70
N ASP A 439 19.40 -10.00 -15.97
CA ASP A 439 19.15 -8.84 -16.80
C ASP A 439 17.79 -8.90 -17.51
N LEU A 440 16.72 -8.75 -16.73
CA LEU A 440 15.35 -8.78 -17.25
C LEU A 440 15.07 -7.62 -18.22
N TYR A 441 15.71 -6.46 -18.05
CA TYR A 441 15.61 -5.35 -18.99
C TYR A 441 16.08 -5.75 -20.39
N SER A 442 17.31 -6.25 -20.52
CA SER A 442 17.84 -6.68 -21.84
C SER A 442 17.02 -7.83 -22.44
N ALA A 443 16.49 -8.72 -21.60
CA ALA A 443 15.61 -9.80 -22.04
C ALA A 443 14.27 -9.32 -22.60
N THR A 444 13.83 -8.09 -22.28
CA THR A 444 12.48 -7.59 -22.61
C THR A 444 12.49 -6.32 -23.47
N VAL A 445 13.62 -5.63 -23.59
CA VAL A 445 13.75 -4.42 -24.42
C VAL A 445 13.72 -4.76 -25.92
N GLY A 446 13.13 -3.85 -26.68
CA GLY A 446 13.04 -3.83 -28.13
C GLY A 446 13.48 -2.48 -28.70
N PRO A 447 13.09 -2.15 -29.94
CA PRO A 447 13.47 -0.91 -30.58
C PRO A 447 13.07 0.33 -29.75
N ASN A 448 13.89 1.39 -29.82
CA ASN A 448 13.63 2.66 -29.14
C ASN A 448 13.46 2.55 -27.62
N ARG A 449 14.16 1.62 -26.96
CA ARG A 449 14.10 1.36 -25.50
C ARG A 449 12.74 0.90 -24.99
N ARG A 450 11.80 0.52 -25.86
CA ARG A 450 10.48 0.05 -25.46
C ARG A 450 10.48 -1.44 -25.21
N GLY A 451 9.66 -1.90 -24.27
CA GLY A 451 9.41 -3.32 -24.06
C GLY A 451 8.78 -3.97 -25.29
N ARG A 452 9.24 -5.18 -25.63
CA ARG A 452 8.63 -6.01 -26.68
C ARG A 452 7.30 -6.57 -26.18
N GLU A 453 6.21 -6.31 -26.89
CA GLU A 453 4.84 -6.63 -26.42
C GLU A 453 4.64 -8.11 -26.07
N ASP A 454 5.29 -9.03 -26.78
CA ASP A 454 5.23 -10.48 -26.53
C ASP A 454 5.81 -10.90 -25.16
N CYS A 455 6.63 -10.03 -24.56
CA CYS A 455 7.22 -10.26 -23.26
C CYS A 455 6.31 -9.83 -22.09
N PHE A 456 5.16 -9.20 -22.34
CA PHE A 456 4.32 -8.63 -21.29
C PHE A 456 2.90 -9.20 -21.26
N ILE A 457 2.34 -9.28 -20.05
CA ILE A 457 0.92 -9.60 -19.85
C ILE A 457 0.05 -8.34 -19.83
N ASP A 458 0.65 -7.17 -19.57
CA ASP A 458 0.01 -5.85 -19.61
C ASP A 458 1.06 -4.78 -19.96
N THR A 459 0.79 -3.50 -19.73
CA THR A 459 1.75 -2.42 -20.07
C THR A 459 2.98 -2.37 -19.15
N THR A 460 2.98 -3.13 -18.05
CA THR A 460 3.95 -3.02 -16.97
C THR A 460 4.61 -4.35 -16.58
N HIS A 461 3.87 -5.45 -16.54
CA HIS A 461 4.31 -6.73 -15.98
C HIS A 461 4.65 -7.74 -17.07
N VAL A 462 5.73 -8.49 -16.86
CA VAL A 462 6.21 -9.46 -17.85
C VAL A 462 5.52 -10.81 -17.76
N THR A 463 5.60 -11.60 -18.83
CA THR A 463 5.16 -12.99 -18.85
C THR A 463 6.12 -13.89 -18.04
N PRO A 464 5.64 -15.03 -17.50
CA PRO A 464 6.54 -15.99 -16.86
C PRO A 464 7.62 -16.54 -17.80
N ALA A 465 7.32 -16.64 -19.09
CA ALA A 465 8.30 -17.05 -20.11
C ALA A 465 9.46 -16.05 -20.26
N ALA A 466 9.17 -14.75 -20.20
CA ALA A 466 10.20 -13.72 -20.24
C ALA A 466 11.13 -13.78 -19.00
N VAL A 467 10.58 -14.01 -17.80
CA VAL A 467 11.38 -14.22 -16.58
C VAL A 467 12.27 -15.46 -16.73
N ALA A 468 11.71 -16.59 -17.15
CA ALA A 468 12.48 -17.82 -17.35
C ALA A 468 13.59 -17.65 -18.40
N ALA A 469 13.33 -16.89 -19.47
CA ALA A 469 14.34 -16.59 -20.49
C ALA A 469 15.47 -15.73 -19.94
N ALA A 470 15.16 -14.68 -19.17
CA ALA A 470 16.15 -13.82 -18.52
C ALA A 470 17.04 -14.61 -17.55
N ILE A 471 16.43 -15.49 -16.74
CA ILE A 471 17.16 -16.38 -15.82
C ILE A 471 18.11 -17.30 -16.58
N ARG A 472 17.67 -17.93 -17.67
CA ARG A 472 18.54 -18.77 -18.50
C ARG A 472 19.71 -17.99 -19.10
N ALA A 473 19.47 -16.73 -19.51
CA ALA A 473 20.48 -15.88 -20.12
C ALA A 473 21.54 -15.39 -19.12
N ALA A 474 21.23 -15.32 -17.83
CA ALA A 474 22.16 -14.89 -16.79
C ALA A 474 23.35 -15.84 -16.59
N GLY A 475 23.30 -17.07 -17.14
CA GLY A 475 24.47 -17.95 -17.22
C GLY A 475 24.93 -18.51 -15.88
N PHE A 476 23.97 -18.95 -15.05
CA PHE A 476 24.22 -19.55 -13.74
C PHE A 476 25.03 -20.83 -13.77
#